data_AF-A0A0Q5U1G1-F1
#
_entry.id   AF-A0A0Q5U1G1-F1
#
_cell.length_a   1.000
_cell.length_b   1.000
_cell.length_c   1.000
_cell.angle_alpha   90.00
_cell.angle_beta   90.00
_cell.angle_gamma   90.00
#
_symmetry.space_group_name_H-M   'P 1'
#
loop_
_entity.id
_entity.type
_entity.pdbx_description
1 polymer ?
#
loop_
_entity_poly.entity_id
_entity_poly.type
_entity_poly.pdbx_seq_one_letter_code
_entity_poly.pdbx_strand_id
1 'polypeptide(L)'
;MTILLGKNEQAAYYMGEMEKAMLQVCNLSELEKRVAESKLAVARAHANRPEKFMIVIIKPTKAATYKDFIDVIDEMKIADVKSYAIDDENISAKESAFMSAKGL
;
A
#
# COMPACT_ATOMS: atom_id res chain seq x y z
N MET A 1 -1.92 -3.06 -5.57
CA MET A 1 -2.10 -2.78 -4.13
C MET A 1 -1.97 -1.29 -3.95
N THR A 2 -2.82 -0.65 -3.16
CA THR A 2 -2.66 0.75 -2.80
C THR A 2 -2.34 0.83 -1.32
N ILE A 3 -1.36 1.66 -0.95
CA ILE A 3 -0.87 1.88 0.41
C ILE A 3 -1.03 3.37 0.71
N LEU A 4 -1.73 3.70 1.77
CA LEU A 4 -1.90 5.06 2.28
C LEU A 4 -1.09 5.20 3.56
N LEU A 5 -0.10 6.10 3.55
CA LEU A 5 0.75 6.33 4.71
C LEU A 5 0.03 7.22 5.71
N GLY A 6 -0.09 6.76 6.95
CA GLY A 6 -0.63 7.54 8.07
C GLY A 6 0.48 7.98 9.01
N LYS A 7 0.09 8.44 10.20
CA LYS A 7 1.04 8.74 11.29
C LYS A 7 1.49 7.50 12.07
N ASN A 8 2.50 7.68 12.91
CA ASN A 8 3.00 6.68 13.88
C ASN A 8 3.48 5.37 13.24
N GLU A 9 4.13 5.43 12.09
CA GLU A 9 4.62 4.24 11.37
C GLU A 9 3.49 3.24 11.05
N GLN A 10 2.30 3.77 10.77
CA GLN A 10 1.13 2.98 10.37
C GLN A 10 0.69 3.33 8.95
N ALA A 11 0.14 2.35 8.25
CA ALA A 11 -0.42 2.52 6.92
C ALA A 11 -1.76 1.80 6.81
N ALA A 12 -2.66 2.38 6.02
CA ALA A 12 -3.79 1.65 5.49
C ALA A 12 -3.44 1.08 4.11
N TYR A 13 -3.98 -0.08 3.75
CA TYR A 13 -3.78 -0.63 2.42
C TYR A 13 -5.01 -1.38 1.93
N TYR A 14 -5.07 -1.55 0.61
CA TYR A 14 -6.11 -2.35 -0.02
C TYR A 14 -5.70 -2.90 -1.40
N MET A 15 -6.51 -3.84 -1.90
CA MET A 15 -6.34 -4.47 -3.19
C MET A 15 -7.47 -4.11 -4.15
N GLY A 16 -7.13 -3.85 -5.41
CA GLY A 16 -8.08 -3.57 -6.47
C GLY A 16 -8.62 -2.13 -6.44
N GLU A 17 -9.89 -1.99 -6.83
CA GLU A 17 -10.59 -0.70 -6.93
C GLU A 17 -11.13 -0.26 -5.56
N MET A 18 -10.90 1.00 -5.19
CA MET A 18 -11.31 1.57 -3.90
C MET A 18 -12.80 1.33 -3.57
N GLU A 19 -13.67 1.38 -4.57
CA GLU A 19 -15.12 1.21 -4.41
C GLU A 19 -15.54 -0.17 -3.90
N LYS A 20 -14.76 -1.22 -4.22
CA LYS A 20 -15.03 -2.61 -3.84
C LYS A 20 -14.04 -3.14 -2.80
N ALA A 21 -13.06 -2.32 -2.45
CA ALA A 21 -11.93 -2.71 -1.64
C ALA A 21 -12.29 -2.74 -0.16
N MET A 22 -11.72 -3.72 0.56
CA MET A 22 -11.70 -3.72 2.01
C MET A 22 -10.36 -3.17 2.50
N LEU A 23 -10.39 -2.02 3.17
CA LEU A 23 -9.19 -1.40 3.72
C LEU A 23 -8.77 -2.10 5.00
N GLN A 24 -7.46 -2.30 5.13
CA GLN A 24 -6.81 -2.90 6.29
C GLN A 24 -5.75 -1.92 6.80
N VAL A 25 -5.39 -2.03 8.08
CA VAL A 25 -4.34 -1.23 8.70
C VAL A 25 -3.23 -2.16 9.15
N CYS A 26 -1.98 -1.75 8.96
CA CYS A 26 -0.80 -2.42 9.51
C CYS A 26 0.24 -1.40 9.95
N ASN A 27 1.23 -1.86 10.71
CA ASN A 27 2.44 -1.09 10.93
C ASN A 27 3.36 -1.20 9.70
N LEU A 28 4.25 -0.22 9.49
CA LEU A 28 5.22 -0.26 8.39
C LEU A 28 6.15 -1.47 8.48
N SER A 29 6.49 -1.89 9.71
CA SER A 29 7.29 -3.11 9.95
C SER A 29 6.62 -4.41 9.51
N GLU A 30 5.30 -4.41 9.28
CA GLU A 30 4.57 -5.57 8.76
C GLU A 30 4.38 -5.49 7.24
N LEU A 31 4.71 -4.35 6.63
CA LEU A 31 4.35 -4.03 5.26
C LEU A 31 5.04 -4.97 4.25
N GLU A 32 6.31 -5.31 4.47
CA GLU A 32 7.04 -6.31 3.68
C GLU A 32 6.21 -7.58 3.50
N LYS A 33 5.75 -8.14 4.63
CA LYS A 33 5.00 -9.38 4.67
C LYS A 33 3.67 -9.24 3.95
N ARG A 34 2.93 -8.14 4.19
CA ARG A 34 1.64 -7.88 3.52
C ARG A 34 1.80 -7.75 2.00
N VAL A 35 2.86 -7.09 1.56
CA VAL A 35 3.17 -6.90 0.14
C VAL A 35 3.60 -8.22 -0.49
N ALA A 36 4.45 -9.01 0.16
CA ALA A 36 4.86 -10.33 -0.31
C ALA A 36 3.66 -11.30 -0.42
N GLU A 37 2.80 -11.34 0.58
CA GLU A 37 1.56 -12.14 0.55
C GLU A 37 0.64 -11.71 -0.61
N SER A 38 0.46 -10.41 -0.80
CA SER A 38 -0.37 -9.85 -1.87
C SER A 38 0.24 -10.12 -3.26
N LYS A 39 1.56 -10.00 -3.41
CA LYS A 39 2.31 -10.33 -4.64
C LYS A 39 2.09 -11.78 -5.04
N LEU A 40 2.20 -12.72 -4.09
CA LEU A 40 1.95 -14.15 -4.32
C LEU A 40 0.48 -14.42 -4.66
N ALA A 41 -0.46 -13.76 -4.00
CA ALA A 41 -1.88 -13.89 -4.32
C ALA A 41 -2.19 -13.43 -5.76
N VAL A 42 -1.67 -12.28 -6.17
CA VAL A 42 -1.82 -11.75 -7.54
C VAL A 42 -1.16 -12.67 -8.57
N ALA A 43 0.05 -13.15 -8.31
CA ALA A 43 0.74 -14.09 -9.20
C ALA A 43 -0.09 -15.36 -9.42
N ARG A 44 -0.62 -15.96 -8.34
CA ARG A 44 -1.50 -17.15 -8.43
C ARG A 44 -2.78 -16.88 -9.21
N ALA A 45 -3.42 -15.73 -8.97
CA ALA A 45 -4.64 -15.33 -9.71
C ALA A 45 -4.41 -15.17 -11.22
N HIS A 46 -3.17 -14.90 -11.64
CA HIS A 46 -2.78 -14.79 -13.04
C HIS A 46 -1.95 -15.98 -13.55
N ALA A 47 -2.08 -17.15 -12.92
CA ALA A 47 -1.39 -18.39 -13.32
C ALA A 47 0.15 -18.22 -13.42
N ASN A 48 0.74 -17.40 -12.54
CA ASN A 48 2.16 -17.09 -12.45
C ASN A 48 2.77 -16.52 -13.75
N ARG A 49 1.96 -15.84 -14.56
CA ARG A 49 2.44 -15.13 -15.76
C ARG A 49 3.36 -13.97 -15.38
N PRO A 50 4.64 -13.96 -15.81
CA PRO A 50 5.62 -12.96 -15.40
C PRO A 50 5.24 -11.51 -15.73
N GLU A 51 4.47 -11.31 -16.80
CA GLU A 51 3.96 -10.02 -17.29
C GLU A 51 2.75 -9.49 -16.52
N LYS A 52 2.13 -10.33 -15.68
CA LYS A 52 0.98 -9.98 -14.83
C LYS A 52 1.40 -9.87 -13.37
N PHE A 53 2.41 -9.03 -13.12
CA PHE A 53 2.89 -8.76 -11.77
C PHE A 53 2.05 -7.69 -11.07
N MET A 54 2.09 -7.70 -9.74
CA MET A 54 1.42 -6.69 -8.92
C MET A 54 2.12 -5.33 -9.04
N ILE A 55 1.33 -4.28 -9.30
CA ILE A 55 1.76 -2.89 -9.20
C ILE A 55 1.32 -2.35 -7.84
N VAL A 56 2.20 -1.61 -7.17
CA VAL A 56 1.92 -0.93 -5.91
C VAL A 56 1.75 0.57 -6.13
N ILE A 57 0.76 1.18 -5.51
CA ILE A 57 0.56 2.63 -5.48
C ILE A 57 0.78 3.09 -4.04
N ILE A 58 1.73 4.00 -3.83
CA ILE A 58 2.05 4.57 -2.53
C ILE A 58 1.47 5.99 -2.51
N LYS A 59 0.52 6.23 -1.60
CA LYS A 59 -0.11 7.52 -1.39
C LYS A 59 0.33 8.08 -0.04
N PRO A 60 1.38 8.92 0.01
CA PRO A 60 1.75 9.60 1.24
C PRO A 60 0.65 10.59 1.61
N THR A 61 0.04 10.44 2.78
CA THR A 61 -0.92 11.45 3.27
C THR A 61 -0.16 12.56 4.00
N LYS A 62 -0.85 13.67 4.28
CA LYS A 62 -0.29 14.78 5.08
C LYS A 62 0.09 14.38 6.52
N ALA A 63 -0.40 13.24 7.00
CA ALA A 63 -0.10 12.73 8.34
C ALA A 63 1.22 11.92 8.38
N ALA A 64 1.71 11.46 7.23
CA ALA A 64 2.94 10.70 7.13
C ALA A 64 4.16 11.61 7.21
N THR A 65 5.24 11.09 7.80
CA THR A 65 6.54 11.76 7.80
C THR A 65 7.36 11.39 6.57
N TYR A 66 8.40 12.18 6.29
CA TYR A 66 9.36 11.81 5.25
C TYR A 66 10.06 10.48 5.56
N LYS A 67 10.28 10.17 6.85
CA LYS A 67 10.84 8.87 7.27
C LYS A 67 9.90 7.73 6.86
N ASP A 68 8.61 7.84 7.16
CA ASP A 68 7.61 6.80 6.80
C ASP A 68 7.62 6.53 5.29
N PHE A 69 7.77 7.58 4.48
CA PHE A 69 7.85 7.46 3.03
C PHE A 69 9.10 6.71 2.57
N ILE A 70 10.27 7.03 3.12
CA ILE A 70 11.52 6.32 2.80
C ILE A 70 11.44 4.86 3.24
N ASP A 71 10.94 4.61 4.46
CA ASP A 71 10.80 3.25 5.00
C ASP A 71 9.95 2.39 4.06
N VAL A 72 8.81 2.91 3.57
CA VAL A 72 7.95 2.17 2.63
C VAL A 72 8.64 1.84 1.31
N ILE A 73 9.47 2.74 0.78
CA ILE A 73 10.25 2.46 -0.43
C ILE A 73 11.24 1.32 -0.17
N ASP A 74 11.89 1.32 0.98
CA ASP A 74 12.79 0.24 1.38
C ASP A 74 12.03 -1.09 1.54
N GLU A 75 10.83 -1.08 2.15
CA GLU A 75 9.98 -2.26 2.24
C GLU A 75 9.55 -2.79 0.85
N MET A 76 9.28 -1.91 -0.12
CA MET A 76 9.00 -2.33 -1.50
C MET A 76 10.21 -3.03 -2.14
N LYS A 77 11.42 -2.57 -1.83
CA LYS A 77 12.67 -3.16 -2.32
C LYS A 77 12.93 -4.51 -1.68
N ILE A 78 12.73 -4.64 -0.37
CA ILE A 78 12.89 -5.90 0.36
C ILE A 78 11.89 -6.95 -0.16
N ALA A 79 10.64 -6.55 -0.38
CA ALA A 79 9.60 -7.43 -0.93
C ALA A 79 9.73 -7.72 -2.45
N ASP A 80 10.80 -7.22 -3.10
CA ASP A 80 11.07 -7.39 -4.53
C ASP A 80 9.87 -6.94 -5.41
N VAL A 81 9.30 -5.78 -5.09
CA VAL A 81 8.21 -5.22 -5.91
C VAL A 81 8.78 -4.69 -7.22
N LYS A 82 8.30 -5.26 -8.34
CA LYS A 82 8.80 -4.90 -9.68
C LYS A 82 8.47 -3.47 -10.11
N SER A 83 7.34 -2.94 -9.67
CA SER A 83 6.88 -1.60 -10.04
C SER A 83 6.02 -1.01 -8.95
N TYR A 84 6.33 0.24 -8.59
CA TYR A 84 5.46 1.06 -7.77
C TYR A 84 5.34 2.47 -8.37
N ALA A 85 4.26 3.15 -8.03
CA ALA A 85 4.02 4.56 -8.34
C ALA A 85 3.75 5.33 -7.05
N ILE A 86 4.08 6.60 -7.04
CA ILE A 86 3.81 7.52 -5.93
C ILE A 86 2.73 8.48 -6.40
N ASP A 87 1.69 8.67 -5.58
CA ASP A 87 0.53 9.49 -5.89
C ASP A 87 0.09 10.26 -4.63
N ASP A 88 0.60 11.48 -4.50
CA ASP A 88 0.37 12.38 -3.36
C ASP A 88 -0.83 13.32 -3.56
N GLU A 89 -1.36 13.40 -4.79
CA GLU A 89 -2.48 14.27 -5.13
C GLU A 89 -3.83 13.55 -5.05
N ASN A 90 -3.92 12.30 -5.51
CA ASN A 90 -5.22 11.64 -5.69
C ASN A 90 -5.63 10.77 -4.49
N ILE A 91 -5.97 11.42 -3.38
CA ILE A 91 -6.58 10.75 -2.22
C ILE A 91 -8.10 10.95 -2.28
N SER A 92 -8.84 9.85 -2.44
CA SER A 92 -10.31 9.88 -2.51
C SER A 92 -10.94 10.19 -1.16
N ALA A 93 -12.17 10.72 -1.18
CA ALA A 93 -12.92 11.02 0.03
C ALA A 93 -13.11 9.79 0.95
N LYS A 94 -13.27 8.58 0.37
CA LYS A 94 -13.39 7.34 1.13
C LYS A 94 -12.07 6.95 1.80
N GLU A 95 -10.95 7.12 1.11
CA GLU A 95 -9.61 6.90 1.68
C GLU A 95 -9.38 7.86 2.85
N SER A 96 -9.61 9.17 2.66
CA SER A 96 -9.45 10.17 3.72
C SER A 96 -10.37 9.91 4.93
N ALA A 97 -11.63 9.53 4.68
CA ALA A 97 -12.58 9.21 5.73
C ALA A 97 -12.15 7.97 6.54
N PHE A 98 -11.65 6.93 5.85
CA PHE A 98 -11.16 5.73 6.53
C PHE A 98 -9.93 6.04 7.40
N MET A 99 -8.95 6.77 6.85
CA MET A 99 -7.76 7.18 7.59
C MET A 99 -8.15 7.96 8.85
N SER A 100 -9.02 8.97 8.70
CA SER A 100 -9.52 9.77 9.82
C SER A 100 -10.24 8.92 10.87
N ALA A 101 -11.09 7.97 10.45
CA ALA A 101 -11.82 7.08 11.36
C ALA A 101 -10.91 6.10 12.11
N LYS A 102 -9.74 5.76 11.55
CA LYS A 102 -8.71 4.93 12.19
C LYS A 102 -7.69 5.75 12.97
N GLY A 103 -7.83 7.08 12.98
CA GLY A 103 -6.89 7.97 13.62
C GLY A 103 -5.51 7.90 12.98
N LEU A 104 -5.46 7.74 11.65
CA LEU A 104 -4.26 7.73 10.82
C LEU A 104 -4.05 9.07 10.12
#